data_AF-A0A7C3R2Z5-F1
#
_entry.id   AF-A0A7C3R2Z5-F1
#
_cell.length_a   1.000
_cell.length_b   1.000
_cell.length_c   1.000
_cell.angle_alpha   90.00
_cell.angle_beta   90.00
_cell.angle_gamma   90.00
#
_symmetry.space_group_name_H-M   'P 1'
#
loop_
_entity.id
_entity.type
_entity.pdbx_description
1 polymer ?
#
loop_
_entity_poly.entity_id
_entity_poly.type
_entity_poly.pdbx_seq_one_letter_code
_entity_poly.pdbx_strand_id
1 'polypeptide(L)'
;MAIHSNSKTKNKRNFTYCFLNICKENRINNKTNQIIMEAEINLTPERIKEVFKVLESKGMIYFSESGFYVPEGSGWKLLFGRGPVKEEIKAFTSEKLKLKDEKCLKITKEEKIDDSTFAIKADKGAKDLSTEFKNELRKGKMVNVIIEVDGIKDTIIAFGSADLKLKDDKSISIRRDDKIDDSTVAILSNRGVKDLKEELKKKLKEKDKQVKIILEIY
;
A
#
# COMPACT_ATOMS: atom_id res chain seq x y z
N MET A 1 -24.63 5.94 -46.36
CA MET A 1 -25.72 5.10 -46.91
C MET A 1 -25.13 4.36 -48.11
N ALA A 2 -25.01 3.04 -48.07
CA ALA A 2 -24.19 2.30 -49.04
C ALA A 2 -24.78 0.93 -49.44
N ILE A 3 -25.26 0.89 -50.69
CA ILE A 3 -25.31 -0.22 -51.67
C ILE A 3 -25.85 -1.61 -51.25
N HIS A 4 -26.75 -2.15 -52.09
CA HIS A 4 -27.39 -3.47 -51.96
C HIS A 4 -27.09 -4.32 -53.22
N SER A 5 -26.43 -5.48 -53.07
CA SER A 5 -26.20 -6.52 -54.12
C SER A 5 -25.29 -7.62 -53.51
N ASN A 6 -25.54 -8.93 -53.48
CA ASN A 6 -26.33 -9.87 -54.31
C ASN A 6 -25.77 -9.99 -55.75
N SER A 7 -25.30 -11.13 -56.28
CA SER A 7 -25.35 -12.53 -55.79
C SER A 7 -24.28 -13.46 -56.43
N LYS A 8 -24.17 -14.70 -55.92
CA LYS A 8 -23.79 -16.02 -56.55
C LYS A 8 -23.25 -16.02 -58.00
N THR A 9 -22.22 -16.80 -58.44
CA THR A 9 -21.34 -17.85 -57.82
C THR A 9 -19.96 -17.97 -58.55
N LYS A 10 -19.36 -19.02 -59.20
CA LYS A 10 -19.72 -20.43 -59.53
C LYS A 10 -18.58 -21.37 -60.08
N ASN A 11 -17.41 -21.56 -59.44
CA ASN A 11 -16.43 -22.64 -59.79
C ASN A 11 -15.83 -23.27 -58.51
N LYS A 12 -15.95 -24.55 -58.12
CA LYS A 12 -16.00 -25.91 -58.73
C LYS A 12 -14.64 -26.54 -59.13
N ARG A 13 -14.10 -27.33 -58.18
CA ARG A 13 -13.29 -28.58 -58.24
C ARG A 13 -12.75 -28.78 -56.80
N ASN A 14 -13.29 -29.61 -55.89
CA ASN A 14 -13.39 -31.09 -55.87
C ASN A 14 -12.02 -31.73 -56.19
N PHE A 15 -11.43 -32.66 -55.42
CA PHE A 15 -11.96 -33.74 -54.53
C PHE A 15 -11.34 -33.67 -53.10
N THR A 16 -11.95 -34.10 -51.98
CA THR A 16 -12.18 -35.49 -51.47
C THR A 16 -10.91 -36.37 -51.43
N TYR A 17 -10.56 -37.12 -50.38
CA TYR A 17 -11.14 -37.42 -49.05
C TYR A 17 -10.09 -37.05 -47.94
N CYS A 18 -10.19 -37.33 -46.62
CA CYS A 18 -11.10 -38.16 -45.79
C CYS A 18 -11.19 -37.63 -44.33
N PHE A 19 -11.73 -38.45 -43.41
CA PHE A 19 -11.56 -38.40 -41.95
C PHE A 19 -10.84 -39.69 -41.48
N LEU A 20 -10.55 -39.81 -40.18
CA LEU A 20 -9.82 -40.92 -39.51
C LEU A 20 -8.31 -41.07 -39.85
N ASN A 21 -7.47 -40.67 -38.89
CA ASN A 21 -6.52 -41.59 -38.22
C ASN A 21 -5.87 -40.91 -37.01
N ILE A 22 -6.62 -40.82 -35.91
CA ILE A 22 -6.05 -40.62 -34.58
C ILE A 22 -5.65 -42.02 -34.05
N CYS A 23 -4.57 -42.08 -33.26
CA CYS A 23 -3.99 -43.31 -32.69
C CYS A 23 -3.29 -44.29 -33.66
N LYS A 24 -2.08 -43.92 -34.12
CA LYS A 24 -0.87 -44.79 -34.11
C LYS A 24 0.36 -44.06 -34.70
N GLU A 25 1.25 -43.58 -33.84
CA GLU A 25 2.71 -43.69 -34.04
C GLU A 25 3.47 -43.26 -32.78
N ASN A 26 3.57 -44.19 -31.83
CA ASN A 26 4.31 -44.01 -30.59
C ASN A 26 5.55 -44.91 -30.63
N ARG A 27 6.68 -44.44 -31.20
CA ARG A 27 8.03 -45.00 -30.96
C ARG A 27 9.17 -44.17 -31.55
N ILE A 28 10.22 -44.02 -30.73
CA ILE A 28 11.63 -43.76 -31.09
C ILE A 28 11.94 -42.38 -31.70
N ASN A 29 12.25 -41.42 -30.81
CA ASN A 29 13.67 -41.11 -30.55
C ASN A 29 13.86 -40.27 -29.27
N ASN A 30 14.41 -40.89 -28.22
CA ASN A 30 14.89 -40.18 -27.03
C ASN A 30 16.25 -39.55 -27.33
N LYS A 31 16.36 -38.20 -27.33
CA LYS A 31 17.68 -37.55 -27.22
C LYS A 31 17.75 -36.16 -26.58
N THR A 32 16.79 -35.81 -25.73
CA THR A 32 16.88 -34.61 -24.88
C THR A 32 16.47 -34.91 -23.43
N ASN A 33 17.20 -35.81 -22.76
CA ASN A 33 17.16 -35.91 -21.30
C ASN A 33 17.85 -34.69 -20.69
N GLN A 34 17.20 -33.52 -20.74
CA GLN A 34 17.43 -32.50 -19.73
C GLN A 34 16.86 -33.05 -18.43
N ILE A 35 17.73 -33.62 -17.61
CA ILE A 35 17.39 -33.98 -16.24
C ILE A 35 17.22 -32.67 -15.47
N ILE A 36 16.00 -32.14 -15.49
CA ILE A 36 15.58 -31.17 -14.49
C ILE A 36 15.54 -31.96 -13.19
N MET A 37 16.61 -31.88 -12.41
CA MET A 37 16.56 -32.23 -11.00
C MET A 37 15.67 -31.18 -10.33
N GLU A 38 14.38 -31.46 -10.28
CA GLU A 38 13.46 -30.83 -9.34
C GLU A 38 13.93 -31.21 -7.94
N ALA A 39 14.84 -30.40 -7.39
CA ALA A 39 15.43 -30.64 -6.09
C ALA A 39 14.32 -30.50 -5.04
N GLU A 40 13.82 -31.63 -4.53
CA GLU A 40 12.76 -31.68 -3.52
C GLU A 40 13.12 -30.74 -2.37
N ILE A 41 12.39 -29.62 -2.25
CA ILE A 41 12.73 -28.56 -1.31
C ILE A 41 12.21 -28.99 0.08
N ASN A 42 12.97 -29.86 0.73
CA ASN A 42 12.71 -30.31 2.10
C ASN A 42 12.92 -29.13 3.07
N LEU A 43 11.84 -28.38 3.27
CA LEU A 43 11.75 -27.17 4.08
C LEU A 43 11.63 -27.52 5.57
N THR A 44 12.76 -27.89 6.19
CA THR A 44 12.80 -28.04 7.66
C THR A 44 12.68 -26.66 8.35
N PRO A 45 12.16 -26.59 9.59
CA PRO A 45 12.07 -25.33 10.34
C PRO A 45 13.42 -24.60 10.51
N GLU A 46 14.52 -25.33 10.52
CA GLU A 46 15.90 -24.84 10.63
C GLU A 46 16.30 -24.11 9.35
N ARG A 47 16.07 -24.75 8.18
CA ARG A 47 16.33 -24.15 6.88
C ARG A 47 15.46 -22.91 6.63
N ILE A 48 14.22 -22.91 7.12
CA ILE A 48 13.35 -21.72 7.09
C ILE A 48 13.95 -20.58 7.93
N LYS A 49 14.44 -20.86 9.15
CA LYS A 49 15.11 -19.87 10.01
C LYS A 49 16.41 -19.35 9.38
N GLU A 50 17.18 -20.19 8.70
CA GLU A 50 18.38 -19.79 7.95
C GLU A 50 18.04 -18.83 6.81
N VAL A 51 17.04 -19.17 5.98
CA VAL A 51 16.55 -18.30 4.91
C VAL A 51 16.06 -16.96 5.46
N PHE A 52 15.29 -16.96 6.55
CA PHE A 52 14.79 -15.73 7.17
C PHE A 52 15.93 -14.86 7.74
N LYS A 53 16.96 -15.43 8.39
CA LYS A 53 18.17 -14.68 8.78
C LYS A 53 18.90 -14.05 7.58
N VAL A 54 18.94 -14.74 6.43
CA VAL A 54 19.55 -14.24 5.18
C VAL A 54 18.69 -13.13 4.53
N LEU A 55 17.37 -13.14 4.72
CA LEU A 55 16.49 -12.04 4.27
C LEU A 55 16.55 -10.83 5.23
N GLU A 56 16.65 -11.08 6.54
CA GLU A 56 16.75 -10.05 7.58
C GLU A 56 18.07 -9.27 7.49
N SER A 57 19.19 -9.99 7.37
CA SER A 57 20.51 -9.37 7.10
C SER A 57 20.64 -8.67 5.74
N LYS A 58 19.65 -8.83 4.84
CA LYS A 58 19.52 -8.08 3.57
C LYS A 58 18.50 -6.93 3.63
N GLY A 59 17.90 -6.66 4.80
CA GLY A 59 16.86 -5.63 4.95
C GLY A 59 15.59 -5.92 4.15
N MET A 60 15.28 -7.20 3.92
CA MET A 60 14.09 -7.64 3.18
C MET A 60 12.91 -7.98 4.10
N ILE A 61 13.19 -8.39 5.33
CA ILE A 61 12.21 -8.65 6.40
C ILE A 61 12.81 -8.22 7.74
N TYR A 62 11.98 -8.03 8.76
CA TYR A 62 12.39 -8.01 10.16
C TYR A 62 11.45 -8.88 11.00
N PHE A 63 11.94 -9.47 12.10
CA PHE A 63 11.08 -10.13 13.07
C PHE A 63 10.46 -9.13 14.05
N SER A 64 9.13 -9.07 14.13
CA SER A 64 8.40 -8.16 15.02
C SER A 64 8.34 -8.67 16.46
N GLU A 65 8.20 -7.75 17.42
CA GLU A 65 7.88 -8.08 18.82
C GLU A 65 6.57 -8.89 18.97
N SER A 66 5.66 -8.77 18.01
CA SER A 66 4.43 -9.56 17.91
C SER A 66 4.60 -10.97 17.34
N GLY A 67 5.83 -11.39 17.00
CA GLY A 67 6.15 -12.76 16.59
C GLY A 67 6.04 -13.06 15.10
N PHE A 68 5.98 -12.04 14.24
CA PHE A 68 5.80 -12.19 12.78
C PHE A 68 7.00 -11.67 12.00
N TYR A 69 7.33 -12.31 10.89
CA TYR A 69 8.27 -11.73 9.92
C TYR A 69 7.51 -10.75 9.02
N VAL A 70 7.86 -9.46 9.12
CA VAL A 70 7.25 -8.36 8.37
C VAL A 70 8.22 -7.94 7.25
N PRO A 71 7.79 -7.83 5.98
CA PRO A 71 8.68 -7.37 4.92
C PRO A 71 9.10 -5.90 5.11
N GLU A 72 10.28 -5.57 4.59
CA GLU A 72 10.77 -4.19 4.51
C GLU A 72 11.49 -3.94 3.17
N GLY A 73 11.59 -2.67 2.75
CA GLY A 73 12.42 -2.23 1.63
C GLY A 73 12.24 -3.05 0.35
N SER A 74 13.27 -3.83 0.02
CA SER A 74 13.33 -4.68 -1.18
C SER A 74 12.48 -5.95 -1.08
N GLY A 75 12.10 -6.40 0.12
CA GLY A 75 11.20 -7.54 0.33
C GLY A 75 9.78 -7.28 -0.18
N TRP A 76 9.25 -6.08 0.00
CA TRP A 76 7.97 -5.67 -0.60
C TRP A 76 8.01 -5.77 -2.13
N LYS A 77 9.10 -5.28 -2.74
CA LYS A 77 9.31 -5.38 -4.20
C LYS A 77 9.42 -6.84 -4.67
N LEU A 78 9.99 -7.74 -3.87
CA LEU A 78 10.06 -9.17 -4.18
C LEU A 78 8.67 -9.83 -4.16
N LEU A 79 7.86 -9.51 -3.15
CA LEU A 79 6.55 -10.14 -2.93
C LEU A 79 5.43 -9.58 -3.82
N PHE A 80 5.47 -8.28 -4.13
CA PHE A 80 4.37 -7.57 -4.80
C PHE A 80 4.81 -6.78 -6.06
N GLY A 81 6.05 -6.95 -6.53
CA GLY A 81 6.59 -6.33 -7.74
C GLY A 81 6.91 -4.82 -7.64
N ARG A 82 6.28 -4.10 -6.70
CA ARG A 82 6.61 -2.74 -6.27
C ARG A 82 6.80 -2.71 -4.76
N GLY A 83 7.57 -1.74 -4.26
CA GLY A 83 7.49 -1.34 -2.86
C GLY A 83 6.22 -0.51 -2.60
N PRO A 84 5.89 -0.20 -1.34
CA PRO A 84 4.78 0.69 -1.02
C PRO A 84 4.93 2.05 -1.70
N VAL A 85 3.79 2.61 -2.13
CA VAL A 85 3.71 4.04 -2.48
C VAL A 85 3.73 4.80 -1.15
N LYS A 86 4.69 5.71 -0.97
CA LYS A 86 4.90 6.47 0.27
C LYS A 86 4.74 7.96 0.06
N GLU A 87 4.24 8.64 1.08
CA GLU A 87 4.10 10.09 1.12
C GLU A 87 4.64 10.59 2.48
N GLU A 88 5.72 11.37 2.45
CA GLU A 88 6.33 11.99 3.64
C GLU A 88 5.79 13.42 3.82
N ILE A 89 5.35 13.74 5.04
CA ILE A 89 4.84 15.05 5.44
C ILE A 89 5.66 15.53 6.64
N LYS A 90 6.11 16.78 6.61
CA LYS A 90 6.87 17.41 7.69
C LYS A 90 6.02 18.50 8.34
N ALA A 91 5.90 18.45 9.65
CA ALA A 91 5.10 19.39 10.44
C ALA A 91 5.80 19.67 11.78
N PHE A 92 5.15 20.41 12.68
CA PHE A 92 5.72 20.86 13.95
C PHE A 92 4.77 20.64 15.14
N THR A 93 5.37 20.44 16.31
CA THR A 93 4.69 20.29 17.61
C THR A 93 4.29 21.63 18.22
N SER A 94 3.40 21.62 19.22
CA SER A 94 3.04 22.82 19.99
C SER A 94 2.45 22.51 21.36
N GLU A 95 2.88 23.26 22.37
CA GLU A 95 2.36 23.26 23.75
C GLU A 95 0.83 23.42 23.82
N LYS A 96 0.24 24.08 22.81
CA LYS A 96 -1.20 24.35 22.70
C LYS A 96 -2.02 23.12 22.25
N LEU A 97 -1.39 22.02 21.84
CA LEU A 97 -2.08 20.85 21.30
C LEU A 97 -2.87 20.09 22.38
N LYS A 98 -4.17 19.93 22.15
CA LYS A 98 -5.10 19.33 23.11
C LYS A 98 -5.01 17.80 23.11
N LEU A 99 -4.98 17.19 21.92
CA LEU A 99 -4.96 15.74 21.70
C LEU A 99 -6.14 15.03 22.39
N LYS A 100 -7.37 15.46 22.10
CA LYS A 100 -8.60 15.03 22.82
C LYS A 100 -9.63 14.31 21.95
N ASP A 101 -9.64 14.51 20.63
CA ASP A 101 -10.66 13.93 19.77
C ASP A 101 -10.49 12.40 19.60
N GLU A 102 -11.61 11.68 19.61
CA GLU A 102 -11.66 10.21 19.58
C GLU A 102 -11.76 9.65 18.16
N LYS A 103 -11.96 10.52 17.16
CA LYS A 103 -12.38 10.16 15.81
C LYS A 103 -11.51 10.73 14.69
N CYS A 104 -10.67 11.72 14.96
CA CYS A 104 -9.88 12.39 13.94
C CYS A 104 -8.44 12.65 14.42
N LEU A 105 -7.51 12.47 13.49
CA LEU A 105 -6.10 12.81 13.57
C LEU A 105 -5.84 13.85 12.48
N LYS A 106 -5.65 15.12 12.88
CA LYS A 106 -5.50 16.24 11.94
C LYS A 106 -4.10 16.84 11.94
N ILE A 107 -3.56 16.99 10.75
CA ILE A 107 -2.33 17.73 10.42
C ILE A 107 -2.76 19.02 9.69
N THR A 108 -2.10 20.15 9.95
CA THR A 108 -2.40 21.40 9.23
C THR A 108 -1.17 22.28 8.98
N LYS A 109 -1.20 23.08 7.91
CA LYS A 109 -0.26 24.16 7.61
C LYS A 109 -0.44 25.39 8.50
N GLU A 110 -1.63 25.59 9.04
CA GLU A 110 -1.95 26.76 9.88
C GLU A 110 -1.45 26.57 11.33
N GLU A 111 -1.38 27.64 12.13
CA GLU A 111 -1.20 27.54 13.59
C GLU A 111 -2.54 27.31 14.33
N LYS A 112 -3.65 27.14 13.60
CA LYS A 112 -5.00 27.00 14.17
C LYS A 112 -5.21 25.58 14.72
N ILE A 113 -5.26 25.48 16.04
CA ILE A 113 -5.39 24.21 16.78
C ILE A 113 -6.84 23.97 17.23
N ASP A 114 -7.33 22.77 16.95
CA ASP A 114 -8.56 22.19 17.51
C ASP A 114 -8.25 20.89 18.30
N ASP A 115 -9.29 20.25 18.85
CA ASP A 115 -9.16 19.05 19.68
C ASP A 115 -8.67 17.80 18.93
N SER A 116 -8.74 17.80 17.59
CA SER A 116 -8.26 16.74 16.68
C SER A 116 -6.84 16.98 16.13
N THR A 117 -6.35 18.22 16.25
CA THR A 117 -5.06 18.63 15.70
C THR A 117 -3.92 18.00 16.51
N PHE A 118 -2.95 17.38 15.81
CA PHE A 118 -1.74 16.81 16.41
C PHE A 118 -0.43 17.36 15.85
N ALA A 119 -0.46 18.01 14.68
CA ALA A 119 0.71 18.70 14.13
C ALA A 119 0.29 19.94 13.33
N ILE A 120 1.06 21.02 13.46
CA ILE A 120 0.84 22.33 12.81
C ILE A 120 1.99 22.66 11.85
N LYS A 121 1.90 23.76 11.09
CA LYS A 121 2.96 24.22 10.17
C LYS A 121 3.46 23.14 9.19
N ALA A 122 2.55 22.28 8.74
CA ALA A 122 2.86 21.24 7.77
C ALA A 122 3.35 21.77 6.42
N ASP A 123 4.15 20.98 5.70
CA ASP A 123 4.53 21.25 4.31
C ASP A 123 3.41 20.92 3.30
N LYS A 124 2.51 20.00 3.63
CA LYS A 124 1.45 19.47 2.74
C LYS A 124 0.05 19.49 3.34
N GLY A 125 -0.93 19.82 2.48
CA GLY A 125 -2.36 19.51 2.66
C GLY A 125 -2.78 18.32 1.79
N ALA A 126 -4.04 17.87 1.91
CA ALA A 126 -4.57 16.73 1.16
C ALA A 126 -4.46 16.87 -0.37
N LYS A 127 -4.49 18.12 -0.86
CA LYS A 127 -4.28 18.49 -2.28
C LYS A 127 -2.86 18.22 -2.77
N ASP A 128 -1.85 18.39 -1.91
CA ASP A 128 -0.43 18.42 -2.28
C ASP A 128 0.23 17.04 -2.33
N LEU A 129 -0.44 16.01 -1.80
CA LEU A 129 -0.01 14.62 -1.92
C LEU A 129 0.20 14.24 -3.40
N SER A 130 1.14 13.35 -3.69
CA SER A 130 1.47 12.93 -5.05
C SER A 130 0.27 12.30 -5.77
N THR A 131 0.21 12.46 -7.10
CA THR A 131 -0.89 11.90 -7.92
C THR A 131 -0.95 10.38 -7.83
N GLU A 132 0.19 9.69 -7.70
CA GLU A 132 0.24 8.24 -7.47
C GLU A 132 -0.40 7.86 -6.13
N PHE A 133 0.01 8.50 -5.02
CA PHE A 133 -0.55 8.22 -3.70
C PHE A 133 -2.05 8.53 -3.63
N LYS A 134 -2.51 9.66 -4.20
CA LYS A 134 -3.94 10.02 -4.29
C LYS A 134 -4.75 9.03 -5.15
N ASN A 135 -4.12 8.32 -6.08
CA ASN A 135 -4.78 7.28 -6.87
C ASN A 135 -4.86 5.94 -6.11
N GLU A 136 -3.84 5.57 -5.33
CA GLU A 136 -3.92 4.39 -4.47
C GLU A 136 -4.94 4.59 -3.32
N LEU A 137 -5.03 5.78 -2.73
CA LEU A 137 -6.07 6.12 -1.74
C LEU A 137 -7.48 5.89 -2.30
N ARG A 138 -7.74 6.25 -3.55
CA ARG A 138 -9.06 6.05 -4.19
C ARG A 138 -9.37 4.61 -4.57
N LYS A 139 -8.44 3.67 -4.39
CA LYS A 139 -8.70 2.22 -4.55
C LYS A 139 -9.24 1.56 -3.28
N GLY A 140 -9.47 2.32 -2.20
CA GLY A 140 -9.96 1.76 -0.93
C GLY A 140 -8.90 0.96 -0.14
N LYS A 141 -7.62 1.08 -0.52
CA LYS A 141 -6.52 0.33 0.09
C LYS A 141 -6.28 0.71 1.56
N MET A 142 -5.67 -0.22 2.29
CA MET A 142 -5.16 0.04 3.64
C MET A 142 -4.01 1.07 3.59
N VAL A 143 -4.02 2.00 4.55
CA VAL A 143 -3.04 3.06 4.73
C VAL A 143 -2.40 2.90 6.10
N ASN A 144 -1.09 2.66 6.12
CA ASN A 144 -0.30 2.75 7.35
C ASN A 144 0.09 4.21 7.57
N VAL A 145 -0.23 4.75 8.75
CA VAL A 145 0.09 6.11 9.17
C VAL A 145 1.11 6.02 10.30
N ILE A 146 2.34 6.43 10.00
CA ILE A 146 3.46 6.46 10.93
C ILE A 146 3.64 7.90 11.41
N ILE A 147 3.70 8.11 12.73
CA ILE A 147 3.98 9.41 13.34
C ILE A 147 5.22 9.27 14.22
N GLU A 148 6.21 10.16 14.02
CA GLU A 148 7.51 10.11 14.68
C GLU A 148 7.94 11.51 15.17
N VAL A 149 8.38 11.59 16.44
CA VAL A 149 8.94 12.79 17.08
C VAL A 149 10.03 12.36 18.07
N ASP A 150 11.23 12.96 18.01
CA ASP A 150 12.38 12.59 18.86
C ASP A 150 12.70 11.07 18.86
N GLY A 151 12.44 10.36 17.76
CA GLY A 151 12.57 8.90 17.67
C GLY A 151 11.46 8.08 18.34
N ILE A 152 10.52 8.73 19.05
CA ILE A 152 9.31 8.09 19.55
C ILE A 152 8.33 7.91 18.37
N LYS A 153 7.99 6.66 18.06
CA LYS A 153 7.12 6.28 16.94
C LYS A 153 5.82 5.64 17.43
N ASP A 154 4.71 6.05 16.82
CA ASP A 154 3.42 5.34 16.87
C ASP A 154 2.96 5.01 15.44
N THR A 155 2.06 4.04 15.30
CA THR A 155 1.57 3.60 13.98
C THR A 155 0.10 3.20 14.04
N ILE A 156 -0.65 3.72 13.07
CA ILE A 156 -2.11 3.73 13.00
C ILE A 156 -2.49 3.12 11.64
N ILE A 157 -3.58 2.37 11.62
CA ILE A 157 -4.09 1.71 10.39
C ILE A 157 -5.43 2.35 10.05
N ALA A 158 -5.54 2.86 8.82
CA ALA A 158 -6.76 3.43 8.26
C ALA A 158 -6.97 2.93 6.82
N PHE A 159 -8.03 3.37 6.15
CA PHE A 159 -8.39 2.92 4.81
C PHE A 159 -8.69 4.10 3.88
N GLY A 160 -8.32 3.96 2.61
CA GLY A 160 -8.76 4.85 1.55
C GLY A 160 -10.25 4.70 1.23
N SER A 161 -10.77 5.52 0.33
CA SER A 161 -12.10 5.36 -0.29
C SER A 161 -12.12 6.02 -1.67
N ALA A 162 -12.93 5.49 -2.59
CA ALA A 162 -13.17 6.09 -3.90
C ALA A 162 -13.71 7.53 -3.80
N ASP A 163 -14.48 7.82 -2.74
CA ASP A 163 -15.12 9.12 -2.50
C ASP A 163 -14.16 10.20 -1.97
N LEU A 164 -12.89 9.86 -1.72
CA LEU A 164 -11.90 10.80 -1.19
C LEU A 164 -11.63 11.96 -2.17
N LYS A 165 -12.06 13.15 -1.76
CA LYS A 165 -11.97 14.37 -2.56
C LYS A 165 -10.52 14.81 -2.76
N LEU A 166 -9.72 14.89 -1.68
CA LEU A 166 -8.30 15.26 -1.68
C LEU A 166 -8.06 16.65 -2.31
N LYS A 167 -8.74 17.67 -1.78
CA LYS A 167 -8.82 19.04 -2.36
C LYS A 167 -8.33 20.16 -1.43
N ASP A 168 -8.32 19.95 -0.12
CA ASP A 168 -7.87 20.94 0.86
C ASP A 168 -6.35 21.18 0.76
N ASP A 169 -5.95 22.45 0.67
CA ASP A 169 -4.58 22.91 0.47
C ASP A 169 -3.83 23.22 1.78
N LYS A 170 -4.48 23.01 2.93
CA LYS A 170 -4.02 23.39 4.28
C LYS A 170 -4.04 22.26 5.29
N SER A 171 -4.88 21.24 5.11
CA SER A 171 -5.14 20.23 6.13
C SER A 171 -5.14 18.81 5.56
N ILE A 172 -4.80 17.86 6.43
CA ILE A 172 -4.88 16.41 6.20
C ILE A 172 -5.59 15.82 7.42
N SER A 173 -6.70 15.13 7.19
CA SER A 173 -7.51 14.50 8.22
C SER A 173 -7.57 12.98 8.01
N ILE A 174 -7.23 12.23 9.05
CA ILE A 174 -7.35 10.76 9.10
C ILE A 174 -8.42 10.44 10.13
N ARG A 175 -9.45 9.70 9.71
CA ARG A 175 -10.71 9.59 10.46
C ARG A 175 -11.03 8.15 10.84
N ARG A 176 -11.65 7.98 12.00
CA ARG A 176 -12.18 6.72 12.56
C ARG A 176 -13.61 6.45 12.09
N ASP A 177 -14.37 7.51 11.83
CA ASP A 177 -15.63 7.42 11.12
C ASP A 177 -15.43 7.43 9.59
N ASP A 178 -16.52 7.22 8.87
CA ASP A 178 -16.67 7.13 7.41
C ASP A 178 -16.90 8.48 6.73
N LYS A 179 -16.95 9.57 7.52
CA LYS A 179 -17.26 10.92 7.02
C LYS A 179 -16.11 11.46 6.16
N ILE A 180 -16.44 12.05 5.00
CA ILE A 180 -15.43 12.57 4.07
C ILE A 180 -15.64 14.08 3.82
N ASP A 181 -14.66 14.87 4.27
CA ASP A 181 -14.47 16.27 3.91
C ASP A 181 -13.33 16.42 2.88
N ASP A 182 -13.09 17.64 2.42
CA ASP A 182 -12.10 17.94 1.38
C ASP A 182 -10.64 17.74 1.85
N SER A 183 -10.41 17.64 3.16
CA SER A 183 -9.12 17.36 3.81
C SER A 183 -8.92 15.89 4.18
N THR A 184 -9.98 15.07 4.08
CA THR A 184 -9.95 13.68 4.50
C THR A 184 -9.10 12.86 3.53
N VAL A 185 -8.08 12.17 4.05
CA VAL A 185 -7.18 11.30 3.27
C VAL A 185 -7.38 9.83 3.56
N ALA A 186 -7.91 9.48 4.73
CA ALA A 186 -8.26 8.10 5.09
C ALA A 186 -9.39 8.10 6.13
N ILE A 187 -10.20 7.05 6.09
CA ILE A 187 -11.35 6.78 6.96
C ILE A 187 -11.17 5.44 7.69
N LEU A 188 -12.09 5.08 8.59
CA LEU A 188 -12.10 3.81 9.33
C LEU A 188 -10.77 3.50 10.08
N SER A 189 -10.07 4.54 10.51
CA SER A 189 -8.85 4.48 11.35
C SER A 189 -9.10 3.69 12.63
N ASN A 190 -8.15 2.82 13.01
CA ASN A 190 -8.20 2.10 14.28
C ASN A 190 -8.04 2.99 15.53
N ARG A 191 -7.62 4.26 15.36
CA ARG A 191 -7.36 5.23 16.44
C ARG A 191 -7.79 6.67 16.08
N GLY A 192 -8.20 7.44 17.07
CA GLY A 192 -8.23 8.92 17.04
C GLY A 192 -7.00 9.54 17.71
N VAL A 193 -6.90 10.88 17.75
CA VAL A 193 -5.74 11.56 18.37
C VAL A 193 -5.64 11.29 19.88
N LYS A 194 -6.77 11.08 20.56
CA LYS A 194 -6.82 10.66 21.97
C LYS A 194 -6.12 9.31 22.22
N ASP A 195 -6.16 8.41 21.24
CA ASP A 195 -5.68 7.02 21.36
C ASP A 195 -4.18 6.86 21.02
N LEU A 196 -3.48 7.93 20.65
CA LEU A 196 -2.03 7.92 20.49
C LEU A 196 -1.33 7.52 21.79
N LYS A 197 -0.18 6.84 21.69
CA LYS A 197 0.69 6.50 22.82
C LYS A 197 0.97 7.71 23.72
N GLU A 198 0.95 7.52 25.05
CA GLU A 198 1.21 8.60 26.02
C GLU A 198 2.61 9.22 25.89
N GLU A 199 3.63 8.43 25.51
CA GLU A 199 4.97 8.92 25.19
C GLU A 199 4.97 9.91 24.01
N LEU A 200 4.28 9.57 22.91
CA LEU A 200 4.15 10.43 21.75
C LEU A 200 3.27 11.66 22.07
N LYS A 201 2.17 11.50 22.81
CA LYS A 201 1.32 12.63 23.22
C LYS A 201 2.04 13.64 24.11
N LYS A 202 3.04 13.22 24.89
CA LYS A 202 3.96 14.14 25.60
C LYS A 202 4.85 14.89 24.60
N LYS A 203 5.50 14.17 23.67
CA LYS A 203 6.37 14.77 22.64
C LYS A 203 5.66 15.75 21.73
N LEU A 204 4.44 15.45 21.31
CA LEU A 204 3.61 16.35 20.48
C LEU A 204 3.26 17.67 21.21
N LYS A 205 3.34 17.72 22.55
CA LYS A 205 3.10 18.93 23.36
C LYS A 205 4.38 19.65 23.78
N GLU A 206 5.55 19.20 23.35
CA GLU A 206 6.79 19.99 23.42
C GLU A 206 6.77 21.07 22.32
N LYS A 207 7.59 22.12 22.44
CA LYS A 207 7.53 23.29 21.56
C LYS A 207 8.41 23.19 20.31
N ASP A 208 7.84 23.56 19.16
CA ASP A 208 8.53 23.79 17.86
C ASP A 208 9.46 22.65 17.40
N LYS A 209 9.18 21.39 17.80
CA LYS A 209 9.90 20.21 17.34
C LYS A 209 9.33 19.71 16.01
N GLN A 210 10.19 19.14 15.17
CA GLN A 210 9.74 18.57 13.90
C GLN A 210 9.01 17.24 14.14
N VAL A 211 7.77 17.15 13.64
CA VAL A 211 7.01 15.91 13.49
C VAL A 211 7.26 15.37 12.09
N LYS A 212 7.66 14.10 12.00
CA LYS A 212 7.67 13.37 10.74
C LYS A 212 6.42 12.49 10.67
N ILE A 213 5.63 12.66 9.63
CA ILE A 213 4.51 11.77 9.31
C ILE A 213 4.84 11.06 8.00
N ILE A 214 4.67 9.73 7.97
CA ILE A 214 4.81 8.93 6.76
C ILE A 214 3.49 8.21 6.54
N LEU A 215 2.90 8.38 5.36
CA LEU A 215 1.75 7.61 4.91
C LEU A 215 2.27 6.54 3.92
N GLU A 216 1.87 5.28 4.10
CA GLU A 216 2.32 4.17 3.25
C GLU A 216 1.12 3.34 2.78
N ILE A 217 1.09 3.03 1.48
CA ILE A 217 0.06 2.18 0.87
C ILE A 217 0.75 1.05 0.10
N TYR A 218 0.22 -0.16 0.28
CA TYR A 218 0.69 -1.41 -0.28
C TYR A 218 -0.27 -1.88 -1.38
#